data_AF-A0A920UXM2-F1
#
_entry.id   AF-A0A920UXM2-F1
#
_cell.length_a   1.000
_cell.length_b   1.000
_cell.length_c   1.000
_cell.angle_alpha   90.00
_cell.angle_beta   90.00
_cell.angle_gamma   90.00
#
_symmetry.space_group_name_H-M   'P 1'
#
loop_
_entity.id
_entity.type
_entity.pdbx_description
1 polymer ?
#
loop_
_entity_poly.entity_id
_entity_poly.type
_entity_poly.pdbx_seq_one_letter_code
_entity_poly.pdbx_strand_id
1 'polypeptide(L)'
;MSQSGVFLPSQQVAEMSVYDINRISVPVTPPGYPDDTRDAHYVPAPCQVACPIGTDAPSYIGYIWEGRYEEAFEAITATNPFSSICGRVCDAPCEPACRRTSSDGPVQIRNLKRHVMDKLGADHVPMVVSVTRKETVGIVGSGPNPG
;
A
#
# COMPACT_ATOMS: atom_id res chain seq x y z
N MET A 1 26.68 -38.76 7.72
CA MET A 1 25.69 -39.58 8.46
C MET A 1 25.25 -38.73 9.64
N SER A 2 24.02 -38.42 9.94
CA SER A 2 22.71 -38.87 9.48
C SER A 2 21.71 -37.74 9.80
N GLN A 3 20.57 -37.81 9.15
CA GLN A 3 19.45 -36.89 9.10
C GLN A 3 18.92 -36.38 10.44
N SER A 4 18.31 -35.20 10.44
CA SER A 4 17.19 -34.86 11.31
C SER A 4 16.31 -33.85 10.58
N GLY A 5 15.30 -34.38 9.87
CA GLY A 5 14.21 -33.57 9.33
C GLY A 5 13.35 -33.07 10.49
N VAL A 6 13.05 -31.77 10.49
CA VAL A 6 12.04 -31.20 11.38
C VAL A 6 10.74 -31.13 10.59
N PHE A 7 9.85 -32.04 10.95
CA PHE A 7 8.46 -32.10 10.58
C PHE A 7 7.76 -30.84 11.12
N LEU A 8 7.35 -29.92 10.25
CA LEU A 8 6.48 -28.82 10.64
C LEU A 8 5.04 -29.36 10.75
N PRO A 9 4.38 -29.19 11.90
CA PRO A 9 3.03 -29.72 12.11
C PRO A 9 2.04 -29.05 11.15
N SER A 10 1.05 -29.82 10.69
CA SER A 10 0.04 -29.46 9.70
C SER A 10 -0.88 -28.29 10.07
N GLN A 11 -0.64 -27.60 11.19
CA GLN A 11 -1.46 -26.47 11.66
C GLN A 11 -0.99 -25.10 11.13
N GLN A 12 0.18 -25.01 10.50
CA GLN A 12 0.72 -23.72 10.05
C GLN A 12 0.22 -23.28 8.66
N VAL A 13 -0.68 -24.06 8.04
CA VAL A 13 -1.27 -23.76 6.72
C VAL A 13 -2.60 -22.96 6.87
N ALA A 14 -3.13 -22.82 8.08
CA ALA A 14 -4.44 -22.20 8.32
C ALA A 14 -4.43 -20.67 8.50
N GLU A 15 -3.28 -20.05 8.78
CA GLU A 15 -3.16 -18.59 9.02
C GLU A 15 -2.82 -17.77 7.76
N MET A 16 -3.18 -18.28 6.58
CA MET A 16 -3.06 -17.57 5.29
C MET A 16 -4.43 -17.31 4.58
N SER A 17 -5.55 -17.43 5.29
CA SER A 17 -6.89 -16.92 4.86
C SER A 17 -6.97 -15.40 4.65
N VAL A 18 -7.17 -14.93 3.41
CA VAL A 18 -7.30 -13.49 3.01
C VAL A 18 -8.22 -12.64 3.91
N TYR A 19 -9.07 -13.27 4.72
CA TYR A 19 -9.98 -12.64 5.69
C TYR A 19 -9.39 -12.39 7.09
N ASP A 20 -8.11 -12.67 7.31
CA ASP A 20 -7.44 -12.34 8.57
C ASP A 20 -7.10 -10.84 8.63
N ILE A 21 -7.78 -10.12 9.53
CA ILE A 21 -7.58 -8.69 9.74
C ILE A 21 -6.17 -8.35 10.23
N ASN A 22 -5.45 -9.32 10.81
CA ASN A 22 -4.08 -9.13 11.29
C ASN A 22 -3.04 -9.03 10.16
N ARG A 23 -3.46 -9.14 8.89
CA ARG A 23 -2.58 -8.97 7.72
C ARG A 23 -2.46 -7.56 7.21
N ILE A 24 -3.35 -6.69 7.67
CA ILE A 24 -3.29 -5.28 7.35
C ILE A 24 -2.17 -4.69 8.21
N SER A 25 -0.97 -4.62 7.63
CA SER A 25 0.09 -3.80 8.19
C SER A 25 -0.31 -2.35 8.00
N VAL A 26 -0.28 -1.57 9.09
CA VAL A 26 -0.57 -0.13 9.00
C VAL A 26 0.54 0.49 8.13
N PRO A 27 0.19 1.29 7.10
CA PRO A 27 1.20 1.95 6.28
C PRO A 27 2.12 2.77 7.17
N VAL A 28 3.43 2.66 6.93
CA VAL A 28 4.43 3.44 7.65
C VAL A 28 4.31 4.89 7.19
N THR A 29 4.15 5.80 8.15
CA THR A 29 4.11 7.23 7.90
C THR A 29 5.40 7.73 7.25
N PRO A 30 5.36 8.63 6.25
CA PRO A 30 6.56 9.24 5.70
C PRO A 30 7.40 9.97 6.76
N PRO A 31 8.73 10.05 6.58
CA PRO A 31 9.62 10.75 7.51
C PRO A 31 9.19 12.21 7.74
N GLY A 32 9.09 12.65 9.00
CA GLY A 32 8.80 14.04 9.35
C GLY A 32 7.34 14.36 9.69
N TYR A 33 6.44 13.37 9.70
CA TYR A 33 5.07 13.51 10.21
C TYR A 33 4.88 12.65 11.48
N PRO A 34 4.03 13.07 12.45
CA PRO A 34 3.73 12.26 13.63
C PRO A 34 3.15 10.90 13.22
N ASP A 35 3.76 9.81 13.67
CA ASP A 35 3.18 8.47 13.59
C ASP A 35 1.99 8.37 14.56
N ASP A 36 0.81 8.76 14.07
CA ASP A 36 -0.45 8.68 14.82
C ASP A 36 -1.03 7.26 14.84
N THR A 37 -0.42 6.30 14.14
CA THR A 37 -0.89 4.90 14.11
C THR A 37 -0.81 4.21 15.47
N ARG A 38 -0.06 4.79 16.41
CA ARG A 38 0.07 4.34 17.81
C ARG A 38 -0.83 5.10 18.77
N ASP A 39 -1.60 6.09 18.30
CA ASP A 39 -2.61 6.77 19.11
C ASP A 39 -3.75 5.78 19.42
N ALA A 40 -4.11 5.66 20.69
CA ALA A 40 -5.22 4.81 21.12
C ALA A 40 -6.58 5.24 20.53
N HIS A 41 -6.66 6.46 20.01
CA HIS A 41 -7.83 7.04 19.34
C HIS A 41 -7.69 7.05 17.81
N TYR A 42 -6.63 6.46 17.24
CA TYR A 42 -6.47 6.35 15.80
C TYR A 42 -7.57 5.49 15.19
N VAL A 43 -8.34 6.09 14.29
CA VAL A 43 -9.36 5.39 13.50
C VAL A 43 -9.02 5.57 12.03
N PRO A 44 -8.64 4.49 11.32
CA PRO A 44 -8.32 4.58 9.90
C PRO A 44 -9.47 5.20 9.11
N ALA A 45 -9.14 6.02 8.11
CA ALA A 45 -10.16 6.61 7.27
C ALA A 45 -10.95 5.50 6.53
N PRO A 46 -12.27 5.65 6.33
CA PRO A 46 -13.08 4.66 5.62
C PRO A 46 -12.52 4.26 4.24
N CYS A 47 -11.92 5.22 3.52
CA CYS A 47 -11.28 4.97 2.23
C CYS A 47 -10.02 4.10 2.32
N GLN A 48 -9.26 4.18 3.42
CA GLN A 48 -8.10 3.35 3.68
C GLN A 48 -8.51 1.92 4.03
N VAL A 49 -9.55 1.77 4.86
CA VAL A 49 -10.12 0.45 5.20
C VAL A 49 -10.70 -0.24 3.96
N ALA A 50 -11.37 0.51 3.08
CA ALA A 50 -11.94 -0.03 1.86
C ALA A 50 -10.89 -0.39 0.78
N CYS A 51 -9.65 0.09 0.91
CA CYS A 51 -8.59 -0.23 -0.02
C CYS A 51 -8.01 -1.62 0.31
N PRO A 52 -7.96 -2.59 -0.63
CA PRO A 52 -7.47 -3.95 -0.36
C PRO A 52 -6.03 -4.01 0.15
N ILE A 53 -5.23 -2.99 -0.17
CA ILE A 53 -3.81 -2.86 0.21
C ILE A 53 -3.58 -1.81 1.30
N GLY A 54 -4.65 -1.26 1.89
CA GLY A 54 -4.55 -0.27 2.97
C GLY A 54 -3.82 1.04 2.59
N THR A 55 -3.93 1.50 1.35
CA THR A 55 -3.26 2.74 0.89
C THR A 55 -3.70 3.93 1.75
N ASP A 56 -2.73 4.74 2.21
CA ASP A 56 -3.00 5.91 3.04
C ASP A 56 -3.43 7.12 2.19
N ALA A 57 -4.69 7.07 1.74
CA ALA A 57 -5.31 8.15 0.98
C ALA A 57 -5.32 9.51 1.70
N PRO A 58 -5.69 9.61 2.98
CA PRO A 58 -5.68 10.87 3.71
C PRO A 58 -4.33 11.60 3.64
N SER A 59 -3.22 10.89 3.91
CA SER A 59 -1.90 11.54 3.96
C SER A 59 -1.46 12.08 2.61
N TYR A 60 -1.51 11.29 1.53
CA TYR A 60 -1.08 11.81 0.23
C TYR A 60 -2.03 12.89 -0.32
N ILE A 61 -3.31 12.89 0.06
CA ILE A 61 -4.22 13.99 -0.29
C ILE A 61 -3.81 15.28 0.43
N GLY A 62 -3.43 15.18 1.72
CA GLY A 62 -2.87 16.30 2.48
C GLY A 62 -1.59 16.85 1.86
N TYR A 63 -0.66 15.97 1.48
CA TYR A 63 0.57 16.38 0.80
C TYR A 63 0.30 17.04 -0.56
N ILE A 64 -0.65 16.52 -1.36
CA ILE A 64 -1.07 17.18 -2.61
C ILE A 64 -1.64 18.58 -2.33
N TRP A 65 -2.44 18.74 -1.27
CA TRP A 65 -3.00 20.03 -0.86
C TRP A 65 -1.91 21.04 -0.48
N GLU A 66 -0.85 20.58 0.18
CA GLU A 66 0.33 21.38 0.54
C GLU A 66 1.31 21.61 -0.63
N GLY A 67 1.08 20.99 -1.80
CA GLY A 67 1.98 21.05 -2.94
C GLY A 67 3.26 20.21 -2.79
N ARG A 68 3.27 19.28 -1.82
CA ARG A 68 4.37 18.38 -1.47
C ARG A 68 4.26 17.06 -2.23
N TYR A 69 4.55 17.12 -3.53
CA TYR A 69 4.26 16.00 -4.42
C TYR A 69 5.18 14.80 -4.22
N GLU A 70 6.42 15.04 -3.78
CA GLU A 70 7.41 14.01 -3.48
C GLU A 70 6.97 13.16 -2.29
N GLU A 71 6.53 13.78 -1.19
CA GLU A 71 5.98 13.06 -0.04
C GLU A 71 4.66 12.36 -0.36
N ALA A 72 3.83 12.97 -1.23
CA ALA A 72 2.64 12.30 -1.74
C ALA A 72 3.00 11.05 -2.56
N PHE A 73 4.06 11.13 -3.38
CA PHE A 73 4.55 10.00 -4.18
C PHE A 73 5.08 8.88 -3.29
N GLU A 74 5.86 9.21 -2.26
CA GLU A 74 6.35 8.26 -1.26
C GLU A 74 5.19 7.59 -0.52
N ALA A 75 4.22 8.36 -0.03
CA ALA A 75 3.03 7.82 0.65
C ALA A 75 2.20 6.88 -0.24
N ILE A 76 2.06 7.20 -1.54
CA ILE A 76 1.34 6.35 -2.49
C ILE A 76 2.10 5.04 -2.76
N THR A 77 3.42 5.12 -2.94
CA THR A 77 4.25 3.99 -3.36
C THR A 77 4.67 3.09 -2.21
N ALA A 78 4.58 3.57 -0.97
CA ALA A 78 4.94 2.83 0.25
C ALA A 78 4.25 1.46 0.38
N THR A 79 2.98 1.35 -0.05
CA THR A 79 2.23 0.08 0.01
C THR A 79 1.99 -0.57 -1.34
N ASN A 80 2.33 0.10 -2.45
CA ASN A 80 1.99 -0.39 -3.79
C ASN A 80 3.01 0.05 -4.86
N PRO A 81 3.83 -0.89 -5.36
CA PRO A 81 4.79 -0.61 -6.43
C PRO A 81 4.14 -0.42 -7.81
N PHE A 82 2.85 -0.75 -7.97
CA PHE A 82 2.09 -0.62 -9.22
C PHE A 82 1.11 0.55 -9.21
N SER A 83 1.41 1.59 -8.41
CA SER A 83 0.50 2.72 -8.19
C SER A 83 0.16 3.51 -9.45
N SER A 84 1.06 3.59 -10.44
CA SER A 84 0.81 4.22 -11.74
C SER A 84 -0.29 3.50 -12.53
N ILE A 85 -0.31 2.17 -12.47
CA ILE A 85 -1.34 1.33 -13.09
C ILE A 85 -2.64 1.46 -12.30
N CYS A 86 -2.59 1.35 -10.97
CA CYS A 86 -3.78 1.48 -10.12
C CYS A 86 -4.47 2.85 -10.25
N GLY A 87 -3.73 3.94 -10.51
CA GLY A 87 -4.31 5.24 -10.83
C GLY A 87 -5.19 5.26 -12.10
N ARG A 88 -5.13 4.21 -12.93
CA ARG A 88 -5.85 4.11 -14.21
C ARG A 88 -6.92 3.01 -14.20
N VAL A 89 -6.58 1.84 -13.68
CA VAL A 89 -7.43 0.64 -13.80
C VAL A 89 -8.13 0.21 -12.52
N CYS A 90 -7.79 0.80 -11.36
CA CYS A 90 -8.45 0.44 -10.11
C CYS A 90 -9.94 0.79 -10.19
N ASP A 91 -10.78 -0.13 -9.70
CA ASP A 91 -12.24 0.08 -9.54
C ASP A 91 -12.59 1.09 -8.44
N ALA A 92 -11.57 1.61 -7.74
CA ALA A 92 -11.66 2.65 -6.73
C ALA A 92 -12.69 2.35 -5.61
N PRO A 93 -12.61 1.20 -4.91
CA PRO A 93 -13.53 0.87 -3.81
C PRO A 93 -13.46 1.88 -2.65
N CYS A 94 -12.37 2.64 -2.57
CA CYS A 94 -12.16 3.72 -1.62
C CYS A 94 -13.04 4.95 -1.86
N GLU A 95 -13.48 5.21 -3.10
CA GLU A 95 -14.30 6.38 -3.44
C GLU A 95 -15.74 6.23 -2.91
N PRO A 96 -16.47 5.12 -3.15
CA PRO A 96 -17.79 4.90 -2.55
C PRO A 96 -17.77 4.92 -1.02
N ALA A 97 -16.70 4.43 -0.40
CA ALA A 97 -16.52 4.43 1.06
C ALA A 97 -16.18 5.82 1.65
N CYS A 98 -15.88 6.82 0.82
CA CYS A 98 -15.49 8.14 1.28
C CYS A 98 -16.59 8.80 2.14
N ARG A 99 -16.22 9.41 3.27
CA ARG A 99 -17.17 10.12 4.14
C ARG A 99 -17.89 11.26 3.42
N ARG A 100 -17.26 11.89 2.41
CA ARG A 100 -17.84 12.99 1.65
C ARG A 100 -18.93 12.55 0.66
N THR A 101 -19.09 11.25 0.41
CA THR A 101 -20.16 10.72 -0.45
C THR A 101 -21.55 11.20 0.00
N SER A 102 -21.77 11.36 1.30
CA SER A 102 -23.05 11.88 1.86
C SER A 102 -23.18 13.41 1.83
N SER A 103 -22.14 14.13 1.40
CA SER A 103 -22.09 15.58 1.35
C SER A 103 -22.05 16.07 -0.10
N ASP A 104 -20.88 16.40 -0.63
CA ASP A 104 -20.67 16.97 -1.95
C ASP A 104 -20.09 15.97 -2.97
N GLY A 105 -20.04 14.69 -2.60
CA GLY A 105 -19.52 13.61 -3.42
C GLY A 105 -18.16 13.08 -2.93
N PRO A 106 -17.77 11.88 -3.35
CA PRO A 106 -16.52 11.28 -2.93
C PRO A 106 -15.33 12.09 -3.44
N VAL A 107 -14.23 12.07 -2.68
CA VAL A 107 -12.96 12.55 -3.21
C VAL A 107 -12.55 11.65 -4.38
N GLN A 108 -12.09 12.23 -5.48
CA GLN A 108 -11.57 11.49 -6.63
C GLN A 108 -10.17 10.93 -6.37
N ILE A 109 -10.07 10.02 -5.39
CA ILE A 109 -8.83 9.44 -4.86
C ILE A 109 -7.99 8.82 -5.98
N ARG A 110 -8.60 8.08 -6.91
CA ARG A 110 -7.89 7.44 -8.02
C ARG A 110 -7.26 8.48 -8.96
N ASN A 111 -7.97 9.57 -9.23
CA ASN A 111 -7.48 10.64 -10.11
C ASN A 111 -6.33 11.42 -9.46
N LEU A 112 -6.41 11.67 -8.15
CA LEU A 112 -5.33 12.30 -7.39
C LEU A 112 -4.08 11.42 -7.39
N LYS A 113 -4.24 10.12 -7.17
CA LYS A 113 -3.16 9.13 -7.28
C LYS A 113 -2.52 9.19 -8.67
N ARG A 114 -3.32 9.14 -9.73
CA ARG A 114 -2.83 9.25 -11.11
C ARG A 114 -2.07 10.55 -11.33
N HIS A 115 -2.58 11.69 -10.84
CA HIS A 115 -1.92 12.98 -11.01
C HIS A 115 -0.49 12.98 -10.46
N VAL A 116 -0.29 12.45 -9.25
CA VAL A 116 1.05 12.36 -8.64
C VAL A 116 1.95 11.39 -9.42
N MET A 117 1.42 10.23 -9.81
CA MET A 117 2.17 9.22 -10.57
C MET A 117 2.58 9.73 -11.96
N ASP A 118 1.69 10.45 -12.66
CA ASP A 118 1.98 11.03 -13.97
C ASP A 118 3.01 12.17 -13.84
N LYS A 119 3.08 12.86 -12.69
CA LYS A 119 4.01 13.98 -12.45
C LYS A 119 5.43 13.54 -12.10
N LEU A 120 5.59 12.50 -11.27
CA LEU A 120 6.88 12.10 -10.71
C LEU A 120 7.32 10.68 -11.08
N GLY A 121 6.39 9.82 -11.50
CA GLY A 121 6.67 8.39 -11.68
C GLY A 121 7.57 8.06 -12.86
N ALA A 122 7.61 8.89 -13.91
CA ALA A 122 8.46 8.65 -15.07
C ALA A 122 9.95 8.88 -14.77
N ASP A 123 10.25 9.82 -13.87
CA ASP A 123 11.61 10.21 -13.52
C ASP A 123 12.11 9.52 -12.23
N HIS A 124 11.26 8.73 -11.59
CA HIS A 124 11.61 8.05 -10.34
C HIS A 124 12.59 6.90 -10.59
N VAL A 125 13.79 7.03 -10.02
CA VAL A 125 14.81 5.98 -10.01
C VAL A 125 14.82 5.33 -8.62
N PRO A 126 14.45 4.04 -8.49
CA PRO A 126 14.44 3.37 -7.19
C PRO A 126 15.88 3.23 -6.67
N MET A 127 16.04 3.35 -5.35
CA MET A 127 17.34 3.15 -4.72
C MET A 127 17.81 1.70 -4.86
N VAL A 128 19.07 1.53 -5.22
CA VAL A 128 19.71 0.21 -5.30
C VAL A 128 19.97 -0.28 -3.88
N VAL A 129 19.39 -1.43 -3.54
CA VAL A 129 19.60 -2.09 -2.25
C VAL A 129 20.77 -3.08 -2.34
N SER A 130 21.58 -3.17 -1.28
CA SER A 130 22.69 -4.11 -1.21
C SER A 130 22.19 -5.56 -1.07
N VAL A 131 22.89 -6.50 -1.70
CA VAL A 131 22.63 -7.93 -1.54
C VAL A 131 22.98 -8.38 -0.12
N THR A 132 21.99 -8.88 0.63
CA THR A 132 22.16 -9.33 2.02
C THR A 132 22.28 -10.85 2.17
N ARG A 133 21.96 -11.61 1.13
CA ARG A 133 21.82 -13.07 1.13
C ARG A 133 22.52 -13.70 -0.07
N LYS A 134 22.98 -14.96 0.07
CA LYS A 134 23.76 -15.66 -0.97
C LYS A 134 22.89 -16.54 -1.88
N GLU A 135 21.67 -16.80 -1.46
CA GLU A 135 20.68 -17.60 -2.16
C GLU A 135 20.18 -16.88 -3.42
N THR A 136 19.81 -17.65 -4.44
CA THR A 136 19.27 -17.15 -5.71
C THR A 136 17.75 -17.35 -5.78
N VAL A 137 17.03 -16.35 -6.28
CA VAL A 137 15.57 -16.41 -6.49
C VAL A 137 15.28 -16.32 -7.99
N GLY A 138 14.47 -17.24 -8.51
CA GLY A 138 13.96 -17.21 -9.87
C GLY A 138 12.49 -16.79 -9.90
N ILE A 139 12.12 -15.91 -10.84
CA ILE A 139 10.74 -15.44 -11.03
C ILE A 139 10.25 -15.97 -12.37
N VAL A 140 9.12 -16.69 -12.39
CA VAL A 140 8.45 -17.17 -13.61
C VAL A 140 7.13 -16.41 -13.78
N GLY A 141 7.04 -15.63 -14.85
CA GLY A 141 5.94 -14.70 -15.08
C GLY A 141 6.23 -13.29 -14.56
N SER A 142 5.76 -12.27 -15.29
CA SER A 142 6.06 -10.85 -15.01
C SER A 142 4.81 -9.98 -14.85
N GLY A 143 3.64 -10.60 -14.70
CA GLY A 143 2.37 -9.90 -14.51
C GLY A 143 2.09 -9.60 -13.04
N PRO A 144 1.28 -8.57 -12.74
CA PRO A 144 0.72 -8.40 -11.41
C PRO A 144 -0.18 -9.60 -11.09
N ASN A 145 0.04 -10.24 -9.94
CA ASN A 145 -0.75 -11.40 -9.53
C ASN A 145 -2.17 -10.95 -9.13
N PRO A 146 -3.25 -11.54 -9.68
CA PRO A 146 -4.61 -11.23 -9.26
C PRO A 146 -5.02 -11.80 -7.90
N GLY A 147 -4.17 -12.62 -7.24
CA GLY A 147 -4.50 -13.33 -5.99
C GLY A 147 -3.48 -13.19 -4.88
#